data_AF-A0A6C0AP60-F1
#
_entry.id   AF-A0A6C0AP60-F1
#
_cell.length_a   1.000
_cell.length_b   1.000
_cell.length_c   1.000
_cell.angle_alpha   90.00
_cell.angle_beta   90.00
_cell.angle_gamma   90.00
#
_symmetry.space_group_name_H-M   'P 1'
#
loop_
_entity.id
_entity.type
_entity.pdbx_description
1 polymer ?
#
loop_
_entity_poly.entity_id
_entity_poly.type
_entity_poly.pdbx_seq_one_letter_code
_entity_poly.pdbx_strand_id
1 'polypeptide(L)'
;MDEVLSSLRWSIITHNLTDTAFWTIELFESNLIQECIELLETIWLYHIGFGSWFALRLILYTYEAGDINQANLLAITCAFAKRRLCDSTVFHLLLRGAIANKKPWVPAFPHTTEYHTVQQAVLDCLKRGKLQEAWLLGRALTEEEQWTLLEGMANELGRSDELLVLKELRECRQESLASSYILVSLDHISWMQSQEVMDNTIPREVQSAIEEWNALDLSKSMRKRRAIKPKPEALLLTARSKQTPYESSEPQIQDGLLHALRDSEYWSGILEPYMNGDKWKTQRHKELFYDTHFPQEIPDEWSLADREQSHGRGLGKSEEQARARFIQLTLQHSKSLELWNSRFPNGFDCSMDWTALYSSRPIFSLPMKPVKKVFEII
;
A
#
# COMPACT_ATOMS: atom_id res chain seq x y z
N MET A 1 12.90 6.59 -6.75
CA MET A 1 12.70 5.33 -5.98
C MET A 1 11.21 5.16 -5.69
N ASP A 2 10.61 6.14 -5.02
CA ASP A 2 9.17 6.32 -4.84
C ASP A 2 8.33 6.06 -6.10
N GLU A 3 8.78 6.51 -7.28
CA GLU A 3 8.05 6.31 -8.55
C GLU A 3 7.98 4.83 -9.00
N VAL A 4 9.04 4.05 -8.74
CA VAL A 4 9.10 2.62 -9.12
C VAL A 4 8.15 1.83 -8.23
N LEU A 5 8.23 2.03 -6.90
CA LEU A 5 7.30 1.44 -5.93
C LEU A 5 5.85 1.80 -6.26
N SER A 6 5.58 3.08 -6.55
CA SER A 6 4.23 3.53 -6.87
C SER A 6 3.74 2.97 -8.22
N SER A 7 4.63 2.74 -9.18
CA SER A 7 4.32 2.06 -10.44
C SER A 7 4.02 0.58 -10.26
N LEU A 8 4.79 -0.13 -9.43
CA LEU A 8 4.48 -1.52 -9.06
C LEU A 8 3.10 -1.61 -8.40
N ARG A 9 2.81 -0.73 -7.42
CA ARG A 9 1.49 -0.65 -6.79
C ARG A 9 0.38 -0.53 -7.82
N TRP A 10 0.51 0.45 -8.71
CA TRP A 10 -0.47 0.72 -9.74
C TRP A 10 -0.69 -0.48 -10.67
N SER A 11 0.39 -1.15 -11.09
CA SER A 11 0.31 -2.34 -11.94
C SER A 11 -0.40 -3.50 -11.25
N ILE A 12 -0.14 -3.72 -9.95
CA ILE A 12 -0.83 -4.75 -9.16
C ILE A 12 -2.33 -4.45 -9.05
N ILE A 13 -2.73 -3.23 -8.67
CA ILE A 13 -4.14 -2.89 -8.47
C ILE A 13 -4.93 -2.78 -9.79
N THR A 14 -4.23 -2.61 -10.91
CA THR A 14 -4.83 -2.63 -12.26
C THR A 14 -4.71 -3.99 -12.95
N HIS A 15 -4.19 -5.00 -12.25
CA HIS A 15 -4.03 -6.38 -12.74
C HIS A 15 -3.18 -6.49 -14.01
N ASN A 16 -2.20 -5.60 -14.19
CA ASN A 16 -1.29 -5.64 -15.33
C ASN A 16 -0.04 -6.46 -15.00
N LEU A 17 -0.10 -7.76 -15.29
CA LEU A 17 0.97 -8.71 -14.93
C LEU A 17 2.31 -8.41 -15.58
N THR A 18 2.32 -7.93 -16.83
CA THR A 18 3.57 -7.58 -17.52
C THR A 18 4.24 -6.39 -16.85
N ASP A 19 3.51 -5.31 -16.58
CA ASP A 19 4.07 -4.15 -15.87
C ASP A 19 4.46 -4.55 -14.42
N THR A 20 3.69 -5.41 -13.75
CA THR A 20 4.02 -5.90 -12.40
C THR A 20 5.35 -6.65 -12.40
N ALA A 21 5.55 -7.58 -13.34
CA ALA A 21 6.81 -8.30 -13.47
C ALA A 21 7.97 -7.34 -13.75
N PHE A 22 7.78 -6.41 -14.68
CA PHE A 22 8.77 -5.41 -15.03
C PHE A 22 9.25 -4.60 -13.82
N TRP A 23 8.33 -3.97 -13.08
CA TRP A 23 8.69 -3.15 -11.93
C TRP A 23 9.23 -3.97 -10.76
N THR A 24 8.84 -5.24 -10.64
CA THR A 24 9.41 -6.15 -9.63
C THR A 24 10.88 -6.43 -9.93
N ILE A 25 11.25 -6.66 -11.19
CA ILE A 25 12.65 -6.86 -11.61
C ILE A 25 13.46 -5.60 -11.32
N GLU A 26 12.95 -4.42 -11.70
CA GLU A 26 13.64 -3.14 -11.44
C GLU A 26 13.91 -2.94 -9.94
N LEU A 27 12.95 -3.26 -9.06
CA LEU A 27 13.15 -3.18 -7.61
C LEU A 27 14.17 -4.20 -7.10
N PHE A 28 14.10 -5.44 -7.57
CA PHE A 28 15.03 -6.49 -7.18
C PHE A 28 16.48 -6.11 -7.54
N GLU A 29 16.70 -5.66 -8.77
CA GLU A 29 18.03 -5.27 -9.26
C GLU A 29 18.54 -3.97 -8.62
N SER A 30 17.62 -3.10 -8.18
CA SER A 30 17.95 -1.92 -7.39
C SER A 30 18.22 -2.23 -5.92
N ASN A 31 18.19 -3.51 -5.51
CA ASN A 31 18.34 -3.95 -4.12
C ASN A 31 17.28 -3.35 -3.17
N LEU A 32 16.04 -3.21 -3.65
CA LEU A 32 14.89 -2.64 -2.92
C LEU A 32 13.85 -3.71 -2.58
N ILE A 33 14.33 -4.88 -2.19
CA ILE A 33 13.49 -6.05 -1.91
C ILE A 33 12.63 -5.80 -0.66
N GLN A 34 13.21 -5.19 0.37
CA GLN A 34 12.51 -4.91 1.62
C GLN A 34 11.36 -3.91 1.41
N GLU A 35 11.61 -2.81 0.70
CA GLU A 35 10.60 -1.81 0.36
C GLU A 35 9.52 -2.39 -0.55
N CYS A 36 9.87 -3.35 -1.42
CA CYS A 36 8.91 -4.08 -2.23
C CYS A 36 7.98 -4.94 -1.35
N ILE A 37 8.49 -5.62 -0.33
CA ILE A 37 7.69 -6.45 0.57
C ILE A 37 6.78 -5.58 1.46
N GLU A 38 7.30 -4.47 2.00
CA GLU A 38 6.51 -3.48 2.76
C GLU A 38 5.40 -2.85 1.90
N LEU A 39 5.69 -2.62 0.61
CA LEU A 39 4.68 -2.19 -0.34
C LEU A 39 3.59 -3.25 -0.53
N LEU A 40 3.95 -4.54 -0.62
CA LEU A 40 2.97 -5.62 -0.73
C LEU A 40 2.08 -5.70 0.52
N GLU A 41 2.64 -5.47 1.71
CA GLU A 41 1.88 -5.38 2.96
C GLU A 41 0.87 -4.22 2.92
N THR A 42 1.30 -3.05 2.44
CA THR A 42 0.41 -1.89 2.22
C THR A 42 -0.69 -2.19 1.20
N ILE A 43 -0.36 -2.88 0.10
CA ILE A 43 -1.33 -3.30 -0.91
C ILE A 43 -2.33 -4.30 -0.31
N TRP A 44 -1.85 -5.21 0.55
CA TRP A 44 -2.72 -6.12 1.26
C TRP A 44 -3.70 -5.34 2.12
N LEU A 45 -3.22 -4.43 2.98
CA LEU A 45 -4.09 -3.63 3.85
C LEU A 45 -5.11 -2.80 3.06
N TYR A 46 -4.72 -2.16 1.96
CA TYR A 46 -5.59 -1.17 1.31
C TYR A 46 -6.41 -1.69 0.14
N HIS A 47 -6.02 -2.80 -0.50
CA HIS A 47 -6.63 -3.27 -1.73
C HIS A 47 -7.04 -4.75 -1.72
N ILE A 48 -6.32 -5.64 -1.04
CA ILE A 48 -6.61 -7.10 -1.10
C ILE A 48 -7.37 -7.57 0.13
N GLY A 49 -6.95 -7.16 1.32
CA GLY A 49 -7.53 -7.46 2.62
C GLY A 49 -7.84 -8.94 2.82
N PHE A 50 -8.98 -9.20 3.46
CA PHE A 50 -9.47 -10.56 3.66
C PHE A 50 -10.10 -11.17 2.40
N GLY A 51 -10.03 -10.48 1.26
CA GLY A 51 -10.17 -11.10 -0.06
C GLY A 51 -9.10 -12.17 -0.32
N SER A 52 -7.97 -12.14 0.40
CA SER A 52 -7.02 -13.25 0.51
C SER A 52 -6.10 -13.10 1.72
N TRP A 53 -6.38 -13.84 2.80
CA TRP A 53 -5.44 -13.99 3.92
C TRP A 53 -4.15 -14.71 3.47
N PHE A 54 -4.27 -15.64 2.53
CA PHE A 54 -3.12 -16.35 1.96
C PHE A 54 -2.06 -15.39 1.40
N ALA A 55 -2.46 -14.27 0.79
CA ALA A 55 -1.55 -13.23 0.30
C ALA A 55 -0.65 -12.68 1.43
N LEU A 56 -1.22 -12.41 2.61
CA LEU A 56 -0.45 -11.95 3.77
C LEU A 56 0.53 -13.03 4.26
N ARG A 57 0.11 -14.30 4.26
CA ARG A 57 1.00 -15.42 4.63
C ARG A 57 2.22 -15.53 3.71
N LEU A 58 2.10 -15.22 2.42
CA LEU A 58 3.24 -15.19 1.51
C LEU A 58 4.24 -14.08 1.88
N ILE A 59 3.75 -12.91 2.30
CA ILE A 59 4.59 -11.82 2.80
C ILE A 59 5.34 -12.26 4.06
N LEU A 60 4.62 -12.83 5.04
CA LEU A 60 5.20 -13.25 6.32
C LEU A 60 6.25 -14.34 6.16
N TYR A 61 5.98 -15.33 5.30
CA TYR A 61 6.95 -16.36 4.96
C TYR A 61 8.25 -15.76 4.39
N THR A 62 8.14 -14.67 3.65
CA THR A 62 9.30 -13.96 3.11
C THR A 62 10.12 -13.29 4.22
N TYR A 63 9.46 -12.66 5.20
CA TYR A 63 10.16 -12.12 6.38
C TYR A 63 10.84 -13.20 7.20
N GLU A 64 10.18 -14.34 7.41
CA GLU A 64 10.73 -15.48 8.16
C GLU A 64 11.93 -16.12 7.46
N ALA A 65 11.90 -16.22 6.12
CA ALA A 65 13.01 -16.74 5.34
C ALA A 65 14.24 -15.82 5.37
N GLY A 66 14.05 -14.50 5.55
CA GLY A 66 15.11 -13.50 5.63
C GLY A 66 15.79 -13.16 4.30
N ASP A 67 15.56 -13.93 3.25
CA ASP A 67 16.01 -13.68 1.88
C ASP A 67 14.97 -14.20 0.88
N ILE A 68 14.90 -13.57 -0.28
CA ILE A 68 14.02 -13.98 -1.38
C ILE A 68 14.71 -13.76 -2.72
N ASN A 69 14.78 -14.83 -3.51
CA ASN A 69 15.29 -14.73 -4.87
C ASN A 69 14.27 -14.04 -5.80
N GLN A 70 14.77 -13.53 -6.92
CA GLN A 70 13.98 -12.80 -7.92
C GLN A 70 12.76 -13.59 -8.42
N ALA A 71 12.91 -14.91 -8.65
CA ALA A 71 11.83 -15.75 -9.18
C ALA A 71 10.68 -15.88 -8.19
N ASN A 72 10.98 -16.04 -6.90
CA ASN A 72 10.00 -16.10 -5.84
C ASN A 72 9.32 -14.73 -5.65
N LEU A 73 10.07 -13.64 -5.67
CA LEU A 73 9.50 -12.29 -5.57
C LEU A 73 8.54 -12.01 -6.73
N LEU A 74 8.93 -12.36 -7.95
CA LEU A 74 8.09 -12.27 -9.15
C LEU A 74 6.82 -13.11 -9.05
N ALA A 75 6.92 -14.34 -8.56
CA ALA A 75 5.78 -15.22 -8.37
C ALA A 75 4.78 -14.60 -7.37
N ILE A 76 5.27 -14.04 -6.26
CA ILE A 76 4.42 -13.39 -5.24
C ILE A 76 3.75 -12.13 -5.80
N THR A 77 4.50 -11.21 -6.42
CA THR A 77 3.93 -9.96 -6.95
C THR A 77 2.93 -10.23 -8.08
N CYS A 78 3.20 -11.22 -8.95
CA CYS A 78 2.26 -11.66 -9.97
C CYS A 78 1.01 -12.31 -9.35
N ALA A 79 1.16 -13.10 -8.28
CA ALA A 79 0.01 -13.68 -7.58
C ALA A 79 -0.92 -12.57 -7.03
N PHE A 80 -0.35 -11.50 -6.47
CA PHE A 80 -1.11 -10.32 -6.03
C PHE A 80 -1.87 -9.68 -7.20
N ALA A 81 -1.19 -9.44 -8.32
CA ALA A 81 -1.80 -8.85 -9.51
C ALA A 81 -2.86 -9.75 -10.17
N LYS A 82 -2.78 -11.09 -10.02
CA LYS A 82 -3.79 -12.05 -10.53
C LYS A 82 -5.09 -12.07 -9.74
N ARG A 83 -5.12 -11.53 -8.51
CA ARG A 83 -6.30 -11.59 -7.65
C ARG A 83 -7.50 -10.92 -8.32
N ARG A 84 -8.63 -11.64 -8.39
CA ARG A 84 -9.90 -11.09 -8.91
C ARG A 84 -10.72 -10.41 -7.82
N LEU A 85 -10.55 -10.85 -6.57
CA LEU A 85 -11.25 -10.33 -5.42
C LEU A 85 -10.29 -9.42 -4.66
N CYS A 86 -10.55 -8.12 -4.78
CA CYS A 86 -9.91 -7.06 -4.02
C CYS A 86 -10.87 -6.61 -2.91
N ASP A 87 -10.45 -6.68 -1.66
CA ASP A 87 -11.19 -6.22 -0.49
C ASP A 87 -10.46 -5.06 0.20
N SER A 88 -11.04 -3.86 0.12
CA SER A 88 -10.54 -2.66 0.80
C SER A 88 -11.33 -2.31 2.06
N THR A 89 -11.96 -3.29 2.71
CA THR A 89 -12.76 -3.06 3.93
C THR A 89 -11.93 -2.38 5.03
N VAL A 90 -10.65 -2.75 5.19
CA VAL A 90 -9.73 -2.08 6.15
C VAL A 90 -9.67 -0.57 5.87
N PHE A 91 -9.38 -0.21 4.62
CA PHE A 91 -9.29 1.19 4.19
C PHE A 91 -10.62 1.94 4.34
N HIS A 92 -11.74 1.28 4.04
CA HIS A 92 -13.07 1.84 4.25
C HIS A 92 -13.38 2.12 5.72
N LEU A 93 -12.99 1.23 6.64
CA LEU A 93 -13.16 1.45 8.09
C LEU A 93 -12.35 2.65 8.55
N LEU A 94 -11.08 2.73 8.13
CA LEU A 94 -10.19 3.84 8.48
C LEU A 94 -10.73 5.19 8.02
N LEU A 95 -11.17 5.28 6.76
CA LEU A 95 -11.77 6.49 6.22
C LEU A 95 -13.07 6.89 6.94
N ARG A 96 -13.95 5.91 7.20
CA ARG A 96 -15.24 6.19 7.86
C ARG A 96 -15.08 6.61 9.31
N GLY A 97 -14.18 5.98 10.04
CA GLY A 97 -13.89 6.36 11.42
C GLY A 97 -13.29 7.76 11.50
N ALA A 98 -12.40 8.14 10.57
CA ALA A 98 -11.86 9.50 10.50
C ALA A 98 -12.93 10.57 10.22
N ILE A 99 -13.90 10.27 9.36
CA ILE A 99 -14.98 11.20 8.99
C ILE A 99 -15.96 11.45 10.15
N ALA A 100 -16.18 10.44 11.00
CA ALA A 100 -17.13 10.53 12.11
C ALA A 100 -16.78 11.64 13.13
N ASN A 101 -15.56 12.19 13.12
CA ASN A 101 -15.17 13.30 13.99
C ASN A 101 -15.86 14.64 13.63
N LYS A 102 -16.34 14.81 12.39
CA LYS A 102 -16.88 16.10 11.92
C LYS A 102 -18.37 16.30 12.18
N LYS A 103 -19.12 15.24 12.52
CA LYS A 103 -20.55 15.30 12.86
C LYS A 103 -20.80 14.40 14.06
N PRO A 104 -21.67 14.78 15.01
CA PRO A 104 -22.05 13.90 16.12
C PRO A 104 -22.68 12.64 15.54
N TRP A 105 -21.88 11.57 15.41
CA TRP A 105 -22.35 10.27 14.99
C TRP A 105 -23.10 9.65 16.16
N VAL A 106 -24.36 9.29 15.93
CA VAL A 106 -25.20 8.63 16.93
C VAL A 106 -25.32 7.17 16.50
N PRO A 107 -24.86 6.21 17.33
CA PRO A 107 -25.05 4.79 17.05
C PRO A 107 -26.53 4.48 16.85
N ALA A 108 -26.87 3.91 15.70
CA ALA A 108 -28.25 3.54 15.37
C ALA A 108 -28.42 2.03 15.45
N PHE A 109 -28.87 1.55 16.61
CA PHE A 109 -29.15 0.14 16.84
C PHE A 109 -30.60 -0.20 16.43
N PRO A 110 -30.83 -1.10 15.46
CA PRO A 110 -32.18 -1.44 15.01
C PRO A 110 -32.88 -2.50 15.90
N HIS A 111 -32.58 -2.55 17.20
CA HIS A 111 -33.11 -3.54 18.14
C HIS A 111 -33.35 -2.91 19.52
N THR A 112 -34.00 -3.64 20.41
CA THR A 112 -34.46 -3.14 21.73
C THR A 112 -33.41 -3.19 22.84
N THR A 113 -32.29 -3.87 22.64
CA THR A 113 -31.21 -3.97 23.64
C THR A 113 -30.66 -2.61 24.05
N GLU A 114 -30.64 -2.34 25.36
CA GLU A 114 -29.92 -1.22 25.96
C GLU A 114 -28.51 -1.68 26.36
N TYR A 115 -27.50 -0.85 26.07
CA TYR A 115 -26.12 -1.15 26.43
C TYR A 115 -25.66 -0.25 27.56
N HIS A 116 -25.14 -0.86 28.63
CA HIS A 116 -24.63 -0.14 29.80
C HIS A 116 -23.13 0.18 29.69
N THR A 117 -22.43 -0.48 28.76
CA THR A 117 -21.01 -0.23 28.47
C THR A 117 -20.78 -0.20 26.96
N VAL A 118 -19.71 0.47 26.53
CA VAL A 118 -19.32 0.49 25.11
C VAL A 118 -18.86 -0.90 24.66
N GLN A 119 -18.15 -1.64 25.51
CA GLN A 119 -17.66 -2.99 25.26
C GLN A 119 -18.81 -3.95 24.91
N GLN A 120 -19.91 -3.92 25.67
CA GLN A 120 -21.10 -4.73 25.39
C GLN A 120 -21.69 -4.42 24.00
N ALA A 121 -21.77 -3.15 23.63
CA ALA A 121 -22.30 -2.73 22.34
C ALA A 121 -21.39 -3.15 21.18
N VAL A 122 -20.07 -3.02 21.34
CA VAL A 122 -19.07 -3.46 20.35
C VAL A 122 -19.16 -4.98 20.13
N LEU A 123 -19.22 -5.76 21.21
CA LEU A 123 -19.34 -7.22 21.12
C LEU A 123 -20.63 -7.67 20.41
N ASP A 124 -21.78 -7.06 20.74
CA ASP A 124 -23.03 -7.36 20.04
C ASP A 124 -22.95 -7.02 18.54
N CYS A 125 -22.39 -5.85 18.21
CA CYS A 125 -22.19 -5.44 16.82
C CYS A 125 -21.33 -6.45 16.06
N LEU A 126 -20.19 -6.87 16.61
CA LEU A 126 -19.31 -7.85 15.98
C LEU A 126 -20.03 -9.19 15.76
N LYS A 127 -20.73 -9.70 16.78
CA LYS A 127 -21.49 -10.97 16.70
C LYS A 127 -22.60 -10.95 15.64
N ARG A 128 -23.08 -9.76 15.27
CA ARG A 128 -24.13 -9.56 14.27
C ARG A 128 -23.61 -9.09 12.91
N GLY A 129 -22.29 -9.06 12.72
CA GLY A 129 -21.65 -8.58 11.48
C GLY A 129 -21.84 -7.06 11.24
N LYS A 130 -22.12 -6.28 12.28
CA LYS A 130 -22.21 -4.81 12.25
C LYS A 130 -20.84 -4.18 12.47
N LEU A 131 -19.93 -4.48 11.55
CA LEU A 131 -18.52 -4.13 11.63
C LEU A 131 -18.25 -2.63 11.72
N GLN A 132 -18.95 -1.78 10.94
CA GLN A 132 -18.72 -0.34 10.99
C GLN A 132 -19.18 0.24 12.33
N GLU A 133 -20.34 -0.18 12.83
CA GLU A 133 -20.82 0.26 14.14
C GLU A 133 -19.87 -0.20 15.25
N ALA A 134 -19.40 -1.45 15.21
CA ALA A 134 -18.38 -1.94 16.12
C ALA A 134 -17.10 -1.10 16.07
N TRP A 135 -16.59 -0.78 14.88
CA TRP A 135 -15.42 0.06 14.69
C TRP A 135 -15.62 1.47 15.27
N LEU A 136 -16.74 2.13 14.94
CA LEU A 136 -17.03 3.48 15.40
C LEU A 136 -17.23 3.57 16.92
N LEU A 137 -17.88 2.58 17.52
CA LEU A 137 -18.02 2.46 18.98
C LEU A 137 -16.67 2.16 19.65
N GLY A 138 -15.88 1.27 19.05
CA GLY A 138 -14.56 0.87 19.52
C GLY A 138 -13.62 2.06 19.77
N ARG A 139 -13.78 3.14 19.00
CA ARG A 139 -13.01 4.38 19.18
C ARG A 139 -13.17 5.05 20.55
N ALA A 140 -14.25 4.79 21.29
CA ALA A 140 -14.41 5.28 22.66
C ALA A 140 -13.64 4.46 23.70
N LEU A 141 -13.15 3.29 23.33
CA LEU A 141 -12.30 2.44 24.16
C LEU A 141 -10.83 2.85 24.03
N THR A 142 -10.04 2.54 25.05
CA THR A 142 -8.57 2.50 24.92
C THR A 142 -8.15 1.44 23.91
N GLU A 143 -6.93 1.57 23.38
CA GLU A 143 -6.37 0.56 22.48
C GLU A 143 -6.24 -0.81 23.18
N GLU A 144 -5.80 -0.83 24.44
CA GLU A 144 -5.69 -2.04 25.26
C GLU A 144 -7.04 -2.74 25.47
N GLU A 145 -8.11 -1.97 25.75
CA GLU A 145 -9.47 -2.51 25.86
C GLU A 145 -9.96 -3.09 24.53
N GLN A 146 -9.64 -2.46 23.39
CA GLN A 146 -10.00 -2.99 22.07
C GLN A 146 -9.28 -4.31 21.81
N TRP A 147 -7.96 -4.38 22.04
CA TRP A 147 -7.20 -5.62 21.85
C TRP A 147 -7.71 -6.74 22.75
N THR A 148 -7.96 -6.46 24.03
CA THR A 148 -8.51 -7.46 24.98
C THR A 148 -9.86 -8.01 24.49
N LEU A 149 -10.73 -7.13 23.99
CA LEU A 149 -12.03 -7.51 23.43
C LEU A 149 -11.87 -8.40 22.18
N LEU A 150 -10.98 -8.01 21.27
CA LEU A 150 -10.71 -8.75 20.04
C LEU A 150 -10.04 -10.10 20.31
N GLU A 151 -9.15 -10.20 21.30
CA GLU A 151 -8.51 -11.44 21.75
C GLU A 151 -9.55 -12.45 22.26
N GLY A 152 -10.51 -12.00 23.07
CA GLY A 152 -11.62 -12.84 23.53
C GLY A 152 -12.45 -13.40 22.36
N MET A 153 -12.81 -12.54 21.40
CA MET A 153 -13.57 -12.92 20.21
C MET A 153 -12.78 -13.86 19.28
N ALA A 154 -11.50 -13.58 19.05
CA ALA A 154 -10.64 -14.42 18.22
C ALA A 154 -10.46 -15.80 18.83
N ASN A 155 -10.31 -15.90 20.15
CA ASN A 155 -10.24 -17.17 20.86
C ASN A 155 -11.55 -17.98 20.73
N GLU A 156 -12.71 -17.34 20.86
CA GLU A 156 -14.03 -17.98 20.62
C GLU A 156 -14.15 -18.54 19.19
N LEU A 157 -13.54 -17.86 18.20
CA LEU A 157 -13.58 -18.24 16.79
C LEU A 157 -12.44 -19.17 16.35
N GLY A 158 -11.47 -19.46 17.22
CA GLY A 158 -10.25 -20.21 16.87
C GLY A 158 -9.34 -19.48 15.90
N ARG A 159 -9.20 -18.15 16.03
CA ARG A 159 -8.41 -17.25 15.16
C ARG A 159 -7.34 -16.46 15.92
N SER A 160 -6.89 -16.98 17.06
CA SER A 160 -5.95 -16.28 17.95
C SER A 160 -4.57 -16.08 17.33
N ASP A 161 -4.08 -17.06 16.59
CA ASP A 161 -2.77 -16.98 15.93
C ASP A 161 -2.78 -15.91 14.85
N GLU A 162 -3.86 -15.82 14.06
CA GLU A 162 -4.01 -14.80 13.03
C GLU A 162 -4.19 -13.40 13.61
N LEU A 163 -4.83 -13.28 14.78
CA LEU A 163 -4.88 -12.01 15.50
C LEU A 163 -3.48 -11.58 15.96
N LEU A 164 -2.67 -12.52 16.45
CA LEU A 164 -1.28 -12.23 16.86
C LEU A 164 -0.46 -11.73 15.68
N VAL A 165 -0.58 -12.39 14.52
CA VAL A 165 0.04 -11.92 13.26
C VAL A 165 -0.34 -10.47 12.96
N LEU A 166 -1.63 -10.11 13.03
CA LEU A 166 -2.08 -8.74 12.78
C LEU A 166 -1.50 -7.74 13.79
N LYS A 167 -1.38 -8.13 15.06
CA LYS A 167 -0.82 -7.29 16.13
C LYS A 167 0.66 -7.00 15.92
N GLU A 168 1.37 -7.89 15.23
CA GLU A 168 2.80 -7.82 14.94
C GLU A 168 3.15 -7.18 13.58
N LEU A 169 2.14 -6.86 12.74
CA LEU A 169 2.36 -6.13 11.49
C LEU A 169 3.06 -4.79 11.77
N ARG A 170 4.09 -4.49 10.97
CA ARG A 170 4.97 -3.34 11.22
C ARG A 170 4.26 -2.05 10.81
N GLU A 171 4.59 -0.96 11.51
CA GLU A 171 4.32 0.43 11.12
C GLU A 171 2.85 0.85 10.85
N CYS A 172 1.87 -0.02 11.07
CA CYS A 172 0.47 0.22 10.71
C CYS A 172 -0.49 -0.07 11.87
N ARG A 173 -0.36 0.63 13.00
CA ARG A 173 -1.14 0.34 14.23
C ARG A 173 -2.66 0.40 14.02
N GLN A 174 -3.16 1.45 13.38
CA GLN A 174 -4.60 1.63 13.19
C GLN A 174 -5.14 0.68 12.13
N GLU A 175 -4.36 0.42 11.07
CA GLU A 175 -4.71 -0.56 10.05
C GLU A 175 -4.76 -1.98 10.63
N SER A 176 -3.80 -2.33 11.50
CA SER A 176 -3.73 -3.63 12.18
C SER A 176 -4.94 -3.84 13.07
N LEU A 177 -5.31 -2.80 13.83
CA LEU A 177 -6.51 -2.82 14.66
C LEU A 177 -7.77 -2.94 13.79
N ALA A 178 -7.91 -2.15 12.73
CA ALA A 178 -9.05 -2.23 11.81
C ALA A 178 -9.14 -3.62 11.13
N SER A 179 -8.01 -4.19 10.73
CA SER A 179 -7.91 -5.55 10.19
C SER A 179 -8.36 -6.60 11.20
N SER A 180 -8.03 -6.40 12.48
CA SER A 180 -8.42 -7.30 13.57
C SER A 180 -9.92 -7.26 13.86
N TYR A 181 -10.56 -6.08 13.76
CA TYR A 181 -12.02 -5.96 13.78
C TYR A 181 -12.67 -6.75 12.64
N ILE A 182 -12.08 -6.73 11.44
CA ILE A 182 -12.57 -7.54 10.31
C ILE A 182 -12.38 -9.02 10.60
N LEU A 183 -11.19 -9.44 11.02
CA LEU A 183 -10.86 -10.84 11.33
C LEU A 183 -11.91 -11.50 12.24
N VAL A 184 -12.30 -10.82 13.33
CA VAL A 184 -13.27 -11.37 14.29
C VAL A 184 -14.73 -11.18 13.88
N SER A 185 -15.00 -10.41 12.82
CA SER A 185 -16.34 -10.19 12.25
C SER A 185 -16.63 -11.10 11.05
N LEU A 186 -15.63 -11.73 10.44
CA LEU A 186 -15.83 -12.59 9.28
C LEU A 186 -16.61 -13.85 9.64
N ASP A 187 -17.63 -14.16 8.85
CA ASP A 187 -18.30 -15.45 8.94
C ASP A 187 -17.34 -16.60 8.54
N HIS A 188 -17.71 -17.82 8.91
CA HIS A 188 -16.87 -19.00 8.67
C HIS A 188 -16.59 -19.24 7.17
N ILE A 189 -17.56 -18.98 6.29
CA ILE A 189 -17.41 -19.25 4.85
C ILE A 189 -16.42 -18.25 4.25
N SER A 190 -16.62 -16.96 4.50
CA SER A 190 -15.72 -15.90 4.02
C SER A 190 -14.30 -16.10 4.55
N TRP A 191 -14.15 -16.51 5.81
CA TRP A 191 -12.85 -16.84 6.40
C TRP A 191 -12.16 -17.99 5.66
N MET A 192 -12.85 -19.12 5.44
CA MET A 192 -12.27 -20.26 4.74
C MET A 192 -11.87 -19.93 3.31
N GLN A 193 -12.67 -19.13 2.60
CA GLN A 193 -12.34 -18.66 1.24
C GLN A 193 -11.10 -17.77 1.22
N SER A 194 -10.89 -16.94 2.25
CA SER A 194 -9.70 -16.08 2.34
C SER A 194 -8.40 -16.88 2.48
N GLN A 195 -8.47 -18.12 2.98
CA GLN A 195 -7.34 -19.03 3.18
C GLN A 195 -6.96 -19.82 1.92
N GLU A 196 -7.77 -19.78 0.86
CA GLU A 196 -7.51 -20.52 -0.37
C GLU A 196 -6.15 -20.14 -0.97
N VAL A 197 -5.41 -21.17 -1.37
CA VAL A 197 -4.07 -21.03 -1.97
C VAL A 197 -4.16 -20.19 -3.23
N MET A 198 -3.30 -19.19 -3.34
CA MET A 198 -3.20 -18.37 -4.53
C MET A 198 -2.36 -19.07 -5.61
N ASP A 199 -2.84 -19.01 -6.85
CA ASP A 199 -2.02 -19.36 -8.01
C ASP A 199 -0.91 -18.32 -8.19
N ASN A 200 0.32 -18.74 -7.92
CA ASN A 200 1.53 -17.95 -8.05
C ASN A 200 2.35 -18.29 -9.32
N THR A 201 1.79 -19.08 -10.24
CA THR A 201 2.46 -19.36 -11.50
C THR A 201 2.59 -18.07 -12.33
N ILE A 202 3.71 -17.87 -13.02
CA ILE A 202 3.86 -16.72 -13.93
C ILE A 202 3.28 -17.14 -15.29
N PRO A 203 2.31 -16.43 -15.89
CA PRO A 203 1.79 -16.79 -17.21
C PRO A 203 2.87 -16.78 -18.28
N ARG A 204 2.71 -17.61 -19.31
CA ARG A 204 3.71 -17.77 -20.38
C ARG A 204 3.99 -16.45 -21.11
N GLU A 205 2.99 -15.63 -21.32
CA GLU A 205 3.14 -14.33 -21.98
C GLU A 205 4.05 -13.40 -21.18
N VAL A 206 3.95 -13.45 -19.85
CA VAL A 206 4.80 -12.67 -18.94
C VAL A 206 6.21 -13.26 -18.90
N GLN A 207 6.34 -14.60 -18.88
CA GLN A 207 7.65 -15.26 -18.98
C GLN A 207 8.38 -14.88 -20.27
N SER A 208 7.70 -14.90 -21.43
CA SER A 208 8.28 -14.47 -22.70
C SER A 208 8.76 -13.03 -22.66
N ALA A 209 8.01 -12.12 -22.03
CA ALA A 209 8.43 -10.73 -21.88
C ALA A 209 9.67 -10.60 -20.98
N ILE A 210 9.73 -11.36 -19.88
CA ILE A 210 10.90 -11.42 -18.99
C ILE A 210 12.12 -11.97 -19.75
N GLU A 211 11.95 -13.05 -20.51
CA GLU A 211 13.01 -13.63 -21.35
C GLU A 211 13.52 -12.63 -22.39
N GLU A 212 12.63 -11.85 -23.01
CA GLU A 212 13.01 -10.79 -23.94
C GLU A 212 13.83 -9.69 -23.25
N TRP A 213 13.42 -9.24 -22.06
CA TRP A 213 14.16 -8.26 -21.27
C TRP A 213 15.53 -8.78 -20.85
N ASN A 214 15.61 -10.04 -20.40
CA ASN A 214 16.86 -10.68 -20.00
C ASN A 214 17.77 -10.97 -21.20
N ALA A 215 17.22 -11.24 -22.39
CA ALA A 215 18.02 -11.41 -23.60
C ALA A 215 18.65 -10.08 -24.06
N LEU A 216 18.00 -8.95 -23.79
CA LEU A 216 18.58 -7.62 -24.01
C LEU A 216 19.74 -7.34 -23.04
N ASP A 217 19.73 -7.93 -21.84
CA ASP A 217 20.70 -7.73 -20.75
C ASP A 217 22.13 -8.15 -21.12
N LEU A 218 22.30 -9.17 -21.97
CA LEU A 218 23.64 -9.66 -22.36
C LEU A 218 24.39 -8.75 -23.35
N SER A 219 23.76 -7.70 -23.88
CA SER A 219 24.37 -6.86 -24.92
C SER A 219 24.07 -5.36 -24.87
N LYS A 220 23.18 -4.89 -23.97
CA LYS A 220 22.61 -3.52 -24.04
C LYS A 220 22.40 -2.86 -22.66
N SER A 221 22.39 -1.53 -22.68
CA SER A 221 22.45 -0.66 -21.50
C SER A 221 21.17 -0.75 -20.68
N MET A 222 21.25 -0.44 -19.37
CA MET A 222 20.09 -0.26 -18.47
C MET A 222 18.96 0.58 -19.09
N ARG A 223 19.28 1.52 -20.01
CA ARG A 223 18.33 2.34 -20.76
C ARG A 223 17.38 1.52 -21.64
N LYS A 224 17.89 0.54 -22.39
CA LYS A 224 17.05 -0.29 -23.29
C LYS A 224 16.16 -1.27 -22.53
N ARG A 225 16.46 -1.49 -21.25
CA ARG A 225 15.62 -2.27 -20.34
C ARG A 225 14.40 -1.50 -19.87
N ARG A 226 14.43 -0.16 -19.85
CA ARG A 226 13.25 0.68 -19.50
C ARG A 226 12.21 0.71 -20.60
N ALA A 227 11.60 -0.44 -20.84
CA ALA A 227 10.51 -0.64 -21.79
C ALA A 227 9.21 0.04 -21.33
N ILE A 228 9.06 0.31 -20.02
CA ILE A 228 7.80 0.80 -19.45
C ILE A 228 8.02 2.15 -18.77
N LYS A 229 7.18 3.12 -19.11
CA LYS A 229 7.13 4.45 -18.48
C LYS A 229 6.17 4.44 -17.29
N PRO A 230 6.52 5.07 -16.15
CA PRO A 230 5.57 5.28 -15.06
C PRO A 230 4.31 6.00 -15.56
N LYS A 231 3.14 5.44 -15.26
CA LYS A 231 1.85 6.06 -15.63
C LYS A 231 1.58 7.26 -14.72
N PRO A 232 1.07 8.41 -15.21
CA PRO A 232 0.77 9.57 -14.36
C PRO A 232 -0.14 9.26 -13.16
N GLU A 233 -1.05 8.29 -13.30
CA GLU A 233 -1.94 7.81 -12.24
C GLU A 233 -1.19 7.06 -11.14
N ALA A 234 -0.09 6.40 -11.48
CA ALA A 234 0.77 5.74 -10.51
C ALA A 234 1.52 6.75 -9.66
N LEU A 235 1.78 7.96 -10.16
CA LEU A 235 2.69 8.90 -9.50
C LEU A 235 2.05 9.77 -8.41
N LEU A 236 0.78 9.55 -8.06
CA LEU A 236 0.02 10.44 -7.16
C LEU A 236 0.68 10.68 -5.80
N LEU A 237 1.35 9.69 -5.22
CA LEU A 237 1.97 9.81 -3.89
C LEU A 237 3.49 10.04 -3.95
N THR A 238 4.00 10.48 -5.10
CA THR A 238 5.43 10.70 -5.33
C THR A 238 5.79 12.18 -5.28
N ALA A 239 7.08 12.49 -5.18
CA ALA A 239 7.56 13.88 -5.26
C ALA A 239 7.14 14.57 -6.57
N ARG A 240 7.13 13.82 -7.70
CA ARG A 240 6.72 14.33 -9.02
C ARG A 240 5.27 14.78 -9.07
N SER A 241 4.39 14.24 -8.22
CA SER A 241 3.01 14.72 -8.16
C SER A 241 2.91 16.19 -7.74
N LYS A 242 3.79 16.62 -6.83
CA LYS A 242 3.79 17.97 -6.23
C LYS A 242 4.51 19.00 -7.10
N GLN A 243 5.45 18.56 -7.94
CA GLN A 243 6.18 19.43 -8.87
C GLN A 243 5.23 20.11 -9.85
N THR A 244 5.53 21.35 -10.23
CA THR A 244 4.68 22.06 -11.20
C THR A 244 4.80 21.42 -12.60
N PRO A 245 3.78 21.54 -13.47
CA PRO A 245 3.85 20.99 -14.82
C PRO A 245 4.89 21.68 -15.73
N TYR A 246 5.44 22.81 -15.27
CA TYR A 246 6.45 23.60 -15.96
C TYR A 246 7.87 23.28 -15.48
N GLU A 247 8.01 22.61 -14.34
CA GLU A 247 9.29 22.13 -13.81
C GLU A 247 9.53 20.70 -14.29
N SER A 248 10.76 20.46 -14.76
CA SER A 248 11.24 19.11 -15.09
C SER A 248 12.28 18.70 -14.07
N SER A 249 12.25 17.42 -13.69
CA SER A 249 13.34 16.80 -12.92
C SER A 249 14.54 16.42 -13.80
N GLU A 250 14.42 16.57 -15.13
CA GLU A 250 15.46 16.22 -16.10
C GLU A 250 16.85 16.84 -15.82
N PRO A 251 16.97 18.11 -15.38
CA PRO A 251 18.28 18.69 -15.03
C PRO A 251 19.02 17.95 -13.91
N GLN A 252 18.31 17.18 -13.06
CA GLN A 252 18.94 16.34 -12.04
C GLN A 252 19.80 15.24 -12.63
N ILE A 253 19.47 14.77 -13.84
CA ILE A 253 20.34 13.87 -14.59
C ILE A 253 21.36 14.67 -15.40
N GLN A 254 20.92 15.68 -16.17
CA GLN A 254 21.80 16.34 -17.12
C GLN A 254 22.99 17.04 -16.46
N ASP A 255 22.72 17.83 -15.42
CA ASP A 255 23.72 18.67 -14.76
C ASP A 255 24.01 18.21 -13.32
N GLY A 256 23.06 17.45 -12.74
CA GLY A 256 23.07 17.02 -11.34
C GLY A 256 23.47 15.57 -11.08
N LEU A 257 23.86 14.79 -12.11
CA LEU A 257 24.04 13.33 -11.96
C LEU A 257 24.95 12.97 -10.79
N LEU A 258 26.09 13.65 -10.64
CA LEU A 258 27.01 13.41 -9.53
C LEU A 258 26.38 13.69 -8.16
N HIS A 259 25.56 14.74 -8.05
CA HIS A 259 24.84 15.04 -6.81
C HIS A 259 23.82 13.93 -6.51
N ALA A 260 23.03 13.52 -7.50
CA ALA A 260 22.05 12.45 -7.35
C ALA A 260 22.68 11.10 -6.97
N LEU A 261 23.84 10.77 -7.54
CA LEU A 261 24.61 9.58 -7.16
C LEU A 261 25.14 9.68 -5.73
N ARG A 262 25.50 10.87 -5.24
CA ARG A 262 25.99 11.04 -3.87
C ARG A 262 24.90 10.95 -2.81
N ASP A 263 23.72 11.45 -3.12
CA ASP A 263 22.56 11.39 -2.22
C ASP A 263 22.04 9.95 -2.06
N SER A 264 22.39 9.07 -3.00
CA SER A 264 22.07 7.65 -2.93
C SER A 264 23.06 6.91 -2.03
N GLU A 265 22.56 6.25 -0.98
CA GLU A 265 23.37 5.45 -0.06
C GLU A 265 24.22 4.39 -0.80
N TYR A 266 23.60 3.66 -1.73
CA TYR A 266 24.27 2.68 -2.58
C TYR A 266 25.45 3.28 -3.36
N TRP A 267 25.21 4.36 -4.09
CA TRP A 267 26.22 4.97 -4.96
C TRP A 267 27.27 5.75 -4.16
N SER A 268 26.93 6.27 -2.98
CA SER A 268 27.86 7.01 -2.13
C SER A 268 29.08 6.17 -1.73
N GLY A 269 28.86 4.89 -1.37
CA GLY A 269 29.95 3.95 -1.07
C GLY A 269 30.79 3.59 -2.31
N ILE A 270 30.14 3.45 -3.47
CA ILE A 270 30.84 3.18 -4.74
C ILE A 270 31.65 4.39 -5.18
N LEU A 271 31.23 5.61 -4.87
CA LEU A 271 31.91 6.85 -5.24
C LEU A 271 33.16 7.15 -4.39
N GLU A 272 33.22 6.66 -3.15
CA GLU A 272 34.30 6.95 -2.18
C GLU A 272 35.72 6.70 -2.74
N PRO A 273 36.00 5.58 -3.45
CA PRO A 273 37.32 5.35 -4.05
C PRO A 273 37.69 6.35 -5.16
N TYR A 274 36.71 6.99 -5.80
CA TYR A 274 36.89 7.87 -6.96
C TYR A 274 36.88 9.37 -6.60
N MET A 275 36.40 9.74 -5.42
CA MET A 275 36.12 11.11 -5.00
C MET A 275 37.03 11.61 -3.87
N ASN A 276 37.35 12.91 -3.85
CA ASN A 276 37.98 13.62 -2.73
C ASN A 276 37.07 14.77 -2.28
N GLY A 277 36.21 14.49 -1.28
CA GLY A 277 35.12 15.39 -0.91
C GLY A 277 34.13 15.53 -2.07
N ASP A 278 33.90 16.76 -2.53
CA ASP A 278 32.89 17.08 -3.56
C ASP A 278 33.41 17.00 -5.00
N LYS A 279 34.67 16.57 -5.20
CA LYS A 279 35.32 16.57 -6.51
C LYS A 279 35.92 15.20 -6.81
N TRP A 280 35.94 14.84 -8.09
CA TRP A 280 36.69 13.68 -8.57
C TRP A 280 38.17 13.81 -8.17
N LYS A 281 38.79 12.71 -7.70
CA LYS A 281 40.22 12.69 -7.34
C LYS A 281 41.09 13.16 -8.50
N THR A 282 40.80 12.63 -9.69
CA THR A 282 41.40 13.06 -10.96
C THR A 282 40.41 12.82 -12.11
N GLN A 283 40.66 13.40 -13.28
CA GLN A 283 39.89 13.12 -14.50
C GLN A 283 39.86 11.62 -14.85
N ARG A 284 40.99 10.92 -14.64
CA ARG A 284 41.07 9.46 -14.84
C ARG A 284 40.15 8.68 -13.89
N HIS A 285 39.93 9.13 -12.66
CA HIS A 285 38.99 8.47 -11.75
C HIS A 285 37.54 8.69 -12.20
N LYS A 286 37.23 9.88 -12.73
CA LYS A 286 35.91 10.15 -13.33
C LYS A 286 35.65 9.17 -14.48
N GLU A 287 36.57 9.10 -15.44
CA GLU A 287 36.46 8.20 -16.59
C GLU A 287 36.36 6.74 -16.15
N LEU A 288 37.25 6.29 -15.25
CA LEU A 288 37.21 4.92 -14.74
C LEU A 288 35.87 4.59 -14.04
N PHE A 289 35.30 5.52 -13.27
CA PHE A 289 34.00 5.33 -12.64
C PHE A 289 32.90 5.14 -13.69
N TYR A 290 32.81 6.02 -14.67
CA TYR A 290 31.79 5.92 -15.73
C TYR A 290 32.02 4.70 -16.62
N ASP A 291 33.25 4.38 -17.00
CA ASP A 291 33.56 3.18 -17.79
C ASP A 291 33.23 1.89 -17.03
N THR A 292 33.38 1.89 -15.70
CA THR A 292 33.12 0.71 -14.87
C THR A 292 31.64 0.54 -14.56
N HIS A 293 30.96 1.62 -14.19
CA HIS A 293 29.59 1.57 -13.64
C HIS A 293 28.52 2.02 -14.62
N PHE A 294 28.92 2.72 -15.69
CA PHE A 294 28.08 3.14 -16.81
C PHE A 294 28.72 2.72 -18.15
N PRO A 295 29.16 1.45 -18.31
CA PRO A 295 30.02 0.99 -19.42
C PRO A 295 29.40 1.15 -20.82
N GLN A 296 28.11 1.49 -20.89
CA GLN A 296 27.38 1.57 -22.14
C GLN A 296 26.86 2.98 -22.41
N GLU A 297 26.23 3.64 -21.44
CA GLU A 297 25.67 4.99 -21.60
C GLU A 297 25.59 5.70 -20.25
N ILE A 298 26.01 6.97 -20.24
CA ILE A 298 25.87 7.84 -19.07
C ILE A 298 24.50 8.53 -19.13
N PRO A 299 23.72 8.58 -18.03
CA PRO A 299 22.38 9.18 -18.03
C PRO A 299 22.28 10.61 -18.57
N ASP A 300 23.29 11.44 -18.40
CA ASP A 300 23.35 12.81 -18.93
C ASP A 300 23.45 12.86 -20.46
N GLU A 301 24.00 11.80 -21.08
CA GLU A 301 24.14 11.63 -22.54
C GLU A 301 22.89 11.02 -23.20
N TRP A 302 21.86 10.68 -22.43
CA TRP A 302 20.61 10.13 -22.97
C TRP A 302 19.88 11.13 -23.87
N SER A 303 19.07 10.60 -24.80
CA SER A 303 18.20 11.46 -25.61
C SER A 303 17.22 12.22 -24.72
N LEU A 304 16.78 13.41 -25.13
CA LEU A 304 15.79 14.18 -24.36
C LEU A 304 14.53 13.36 -24.06
N ALA A 305 14.04 12.55 -25.01
CA ALA A 305 12.86 11.72 -24.83
C ALA A 305 13.06 10.67 -23.71
N ASP A 306 14.24 10.06 -23.63
CA ASP A 306 14.56 9.06 -22.60
C ASP A 306 14.78 9.70 -21.23
N ARG A 307 15.41 10.88 -21.21
CA ARG A 307 15.54 11.66 -19.99
C ARG A 307 14.17 12.08 -19.46
N GLU A 308 13.26 12.56 -20.31
CA GLU A 308 11.88 12.87 -19.93
C GLU A 308 11.04 11.64 -19.53
N GLN A 309 11.39 10.45 -20.02
CA GLN A 309 10.76 9.20 -19.59
C GLN A 309 11.12 8.86 -18.15
N SER A 310 12.39 9.02 -17.77
CA SER A 310 12.87 8.77 -16.42
C SER A 310 12.60 9.93 -15.46
N HIS A 311 12.82 11.17 -15.90
CA HIS A 311 12.82 12.41 -15.13
C HIS A 311 12.01 13.44 -15.93
N GLY A 312 10.70 13.35 -15.76
CA GLY A 312 9.74 14.13 -16.51
C GLY A 312 9.30 15.41 -15.80
N ARG A 313 8.29 16.04 -16.40
CA ARG A 313 7.57 17.17 -15.84
C ARG A 313 6.71 16.75 -14.66
N GLY A 314 6.51 17.69 -13.74
CA GLY A 314 5.59 17.51 -12.62
C GLY A 314 4.12 17.36 -13.03
N LEU A 315 3.28 16.89 -12.11
CA LEU A 315 1.83 16.77 -12.35
C LEU A 315 1.04 17.99 -11.87
N GLY A 316 1.65 18.90 -11.11
CA GLY A 316 1.02 20.13 -10.61
C GLY A 316 -0.12 19.91 -9.63
N LYS A 317 -0.12 18.78 -8.90
CA LYS A 317 -1.18 18.45 -7.94
C LYS A 317 -0.74 18.84 -6.55
N SER A 318 -1.61 19.51 -5.80
CA SER A 318 -1.37 19.67 -4.36
C SER A 318 -1.36 18.29 -3.68
N GLU A 319 -0.69 18.19 -2.54
CA GLU A 319 -0.66 16.95 -1.74
C GLU A 319 -2.07 16.46 -1.37
N GLU A 320 -2.98 17.38 -1.04
CA GLU A 320 -4.37 17.09 -0.77
C GLU A 320 -5.09 16.50 -1.99
N GLN A 321 -4.92 17.11 -3.18
CA GLN A 321 -5.52 16.61 -4.42
C GLN A 321 -4.98 15.23 -4.82
N ALA A 322 -3.67 15.03 -4.66
CA ALA A 322 -2.99 13.77 -4.87
C ALA A 322 -3.55 12.65 -3.99
N ARG A 323 -3.61 12.88 -2.67
CA ARG A 323 -4.15 11.90 -1.70
C ARG A 323 -5.64 11.65 -1.92
N ALA A 324 -6.44 12.68 -2.16
CA ALA A 324 -7.86 12.54 -2.49
C ALA A 324 -8.06 11.67 -3.75
N ARG A 325 -7.23 11.87 -4.79
CA ARG A 325 -7.28 11.05 -6.00
C ARG A 325 -6.81 9.61 -5.75
N PHE A 326 -5.76 9.42 -4.95
CA PHE A 326 -5.31 8.09 -4.55
C PHE A 326 -6.41 7.31 -3.83
N ILE A 327 -7.10 7.96 -2.87
CA ILE A 327 -8.24 7.38 -2.16
C ILE A 327 -9.34 7.02 -3.15
N GLN A 328 -9.71 7.93 -4.05
CA GLN A 328 -10.72 7.65 -5.07
C GLN A 328 -10.37 6.43 -5.93
N LEU A 329 -9.12 6.34 -6.41
CA LEU A 329 -8.69 5.21 -7.24
C LEU A 329 -8.68 3.90 -6.43
N THR A 330 -8.21 3.93 -5.19
CA THR A 330 -8.25 2.78 -4.28
C THR A 330 -9.67 2.23 -4.13
N LEU A 331 -10.63 3.12 -3.89
CA LEU A 331 -12.05 2.77 -3.77
C LEU A 331 -12.69 2.31 -5.09
N GLN A 332 -12.18 2.77 -6.24
CA GLN A 332 -12.68 2.36 -7.56
C GLN A 332 -12.19 0.97 -7.97
N HIS A 333 -10.99 0.58 -7.56
CA HIS A 333 -10.34 -0.68 -7.95
C HIS A 333 -10.54 -1.82 -6.95
N SER A 334 -11.33 -1.61 -5.90
CA SER A 334 -11.58 -2.62 -4.87
C SER A 334 -13.06 -2.67 -4.50
N LYS A 335 -13.50 -3.82 -4.00
CA LYS A 335 -14.80 -3.96 -3.35
C LYS A 335 -14.60 -3.87 -1.84
N SER A 336 -15.69 -3.66 -1.11
CA SER A 336 -15.72 -3.92 0.33
C SER A 336 -16.77 -5.01 0.59
N LEU A 337 -16.63 -5.72 1.71
CA LEU A 337 -17.63 -6.69 2.16
C LEU A 337 -19.00 -5.98 2.22
N GLU A 338 -20.03 -6.63 1.65
CA GLU A 338 -21.33 -6.15 1.13
C GLU A 338 -22.14 -5.08 1.91
N LEU A 339 -21.56 -3.94 2.29
CA LEU A 339 -22.27 -2.92 3.09
C LEU A 339 -22.09 -1.46 2.64
N TRP A 340 -21.35 -1.15 1.57
CA TRP A 340 -20.84 0.23 1.42
C TRP A 340 -20.95 0.85 0.02
N ASN A 341 -22.17 0.97 -0.51
CA ASN A 341 -22.45 1.86 -1.65
C ASN A 341 -22.62 3.35 -1.23
N SER A 342 -22.01 3.79 -0.14
CA SER A 342 -22.12 5.19 0.29
C SER A 342 -20.96 6.01 -0.23
N ARG A 343 -21.27 7.03 -1.04
CA ARG A 343 -20.34 8.09 -1.41
C ARG A 343 -19.74 8.71 -0.15
N PHE A 344 -18.42 8.87 -0.13
CA PHE A 344 -17.77 9.64 0.92
C PHE A 344 -18.18 11.12 0.80
N PRO A 345 -18.48 11.82 1.91
CA PRO A 345 -18.81 13.23 1.89
C PRO A 345 -17.65 14.05 1.33
N ASN A 346 -17.95 15.12 0.61
CA ASN A 346 -16.93 16.06 0.14
C ASN A 346 -16.19 16.69 1.34
N GLY A 347 -14.86 16.87 1.23
CA GLY A 347 -14.06 17.56 2.25
C GLY A 347 -13.71 16.73 3.49
N PHE A 348 -13.58 15.39 3.35
CA PHE A 348 -12.96 14.59 4.39
C PHE A 348 -11.44 14.84 4.43
N ASP A 349 -10.84 14.65 5.61
CA ASP A 349 -9.39 14.77 5.74
C ASP A 349 -8.71 13.61 4.99
N CYS A 350 -7.98 13.94 3.93
CA CYS A 350 -7.27 12.97 3.10
C CYS A 350 -5.81 12.80 3.54
N SER A 351 -5.42 13.28 4.73
CA SER A 351 -4.08 13.15 5.24
C SER A 351 -3.63 11.70 5.33
N MET A 352 -4.54 10.75 5.60
CA MET A 352 -4.23 9.37 5.92
C MET A 352 -3.26 9.23 7.11
N ASP A 353 -3.13 10.27 7.94
CA ASP A 353 -2.44 10.18 9.22
C ASP A 353 -3.41 9.58 10.24
N TRP A 354 -3.54 8.26 10.22
CA TRP A 354 -4.50 7.55 11.06
C TRP A 354 -4.21 7.78 12.55
N THR A 355 -2.95 7.91 12.93
CA THR A 355 -2.59 8.20 14.32
C THR A 355 -3.18 9.53 14.77
N ALA A 356 -2.99 10.61 14.00
CA ALA A 356 -3.57 11.90 14.31
C ALA A 356 -5.11 11.87 14.25
N LEU A 357 -5.68 11.23 13.22
CA LEU A 357 -7.13 11.16 13.00
C LEU A 357 -7.88 10.39 14.09
N TYR A 358 -7.23 9.41 14.72
CA TYR A 358 -7.80 8.57 15.77
C TYR A 358 -7.33 8.95 17.19
N SER A 359 -6.55 10.02 17.33
CA SER A 359 -6.06 10.51 18.63
C SER A 359 -7.16 10.97 19.58
N SER A 360 -8.30 11.43 19.05
CA SER A 360 -9.45 11.87 19.84
C SER A 360 -10.49 10.75 20.02
N ARG A 361 -10.93 10.56 21.27
CA ARG A 361 -11.99 9.61 21.61
C ARG A 361 -13.35 10.28 21.56
N PRO A 362 -14.33 9.71 20.83
CA PRO A 362 -15.70 10.18 20.91
C PRO A 362 -16.28 9.90 22.30
N ILE A 363 -17.11 10.82 22.79
CA ILE A 363 -17.86 10.65 24.04
C ILE A 363 -19.27 10.18 23.68
N PHE A 364 -19.69 9.07 24.29
CA PHE A 364 -21.04 8.55 24.15
C PHE A 364 -21.80 8.68 25.47
N SER A 365 -23.10 8.95 25.39
CA SER A 365 -23.99 8.88 26.54
C SER A 365 -24.39 7.43 26.82
N LEU A 366 -24.25 7.01 28.07
CA LEU A 366 -24.70 5.71 28.56
C LEU A 366 -25.95 5.87 29.46
N PRO A 367 -26.90 4.92 29.45
CA PRO A 367 -26.95 3.76 28.56
C PRO A 367 -27.22 4.16 27.11
N MET A 368 -26.59 3.45 26.16
CA MET A 368 -26.91 3.63 24.75
C MET A 368 -28.27 3.02 24.49
N LYS A 369 -29.24 3.88 24.15
CA LYS A 369 -30.62 3.49 23.87
C LYS A 369 -30.81 3.21 22.38
N PRO A 370 -31.69 2.25 22.03
CA PRO A 370 -32.13 2.06 20.66
C PRO A 370 -32.65 3.34 20.02
N VAL A 371 -32.31 3.58 18.77
CA VAL A 371 -33.04 4.55 17.96
C VAL A 371 -34.36 3.89 17.56
N LYS A 372 -35.45 4.21 18.28
CA LYS A 372 -36.79 3.78 17.87
C LYS A 372 -37.10 4.41 16.51
N LYS A 373 -37.02 3.61 15.44
CA LYS A 373 -37.60 4.01 14.15
C LYS A 373 -39.12 4.06 14.32
N VAL A 374 -39.66 5.28 14.38
CA VAL A 374 -41.10 5.49 14.27
C VAL A 374 -41.42 5.32 12.79
N PHE A 375 -42.08 4.22 12.44
CA PHE A 375 -42.67 4.08 11.12
C PHE A 375 -44.02 4.80 11.15
N GLU A 376 -44.12 5.95 10.48
CA GLU A 376 -45.42 6.54 10.19
C GLU A 376 -46.11 5.63 9.16
N ILE A 377 -47.21 4.99 9.57
CA ILE A 377 -48.08 4.27 8.65
C ILE A 377 -48.87 5.36 7.91
N ILE A 378 -48.51 5.61 6.65
CA ILE A 378 -49.20 6.55 5.74
C ILE A 378 -50.45 5.90 5.17
#